data_AF-A0AAD1H8U6-F1
#
_entry.id   AF-A0AAD1H8U6-F1
#
_cell.length_a   1.000
_cell.length_b   1.000
_cell.length_c   1.000
_cell.angle_alpha   90.00
_cell.angle_beta   90.00
_cell.angle_gamma   90.00
#
_symmetry.space_group_name_H-M   'P 1'
#
loop_
_entity.id
_entity.type
_entity.pdbx_description
1 polymer ?
#
loop_
_entity_poly.entity_id
_entity_poly.type
_entity_poly.pdbx_seq_one_letter_code
_entity_poly.pdbx_strand_id
1 'polypeptide(L)'
;MKQRIFLQRHNTDEYVYLAWFELRPTHDLYWGLSMGTIDHESTFANADEPGGRTVTLKPPDDWDKLPLVNVKHSYHRMGRRHASAGGSGRATIRDSRHTPLSEITEPTLICALITGVAAKQEKYLQSLNRNNCRAVILELNDDQWFNSRLYIEFLITPSGRQRFPQMWIDVSPRFYEKQPAVSSFSQELDRLLAVRHVVMPLPPGRKPKRRHPGFLLIPNIEVTATAQRMAQKAEDKPA
;
A
#
# COMPACT_ATOMS: atom_id res chain seq x y z
N MET A 1 2.66 -5.11 17.74
CA MET A 1 2.61 -6.30 16.86
C MET A 1 3.27 -5.99 15.52
N LYS A 2 4.04 -6.95 14.97
CA LYS A 2 4.67 -6.81 13.65
C LYS A 2 4.04 -7.77 12.63
N GLN A 3 3.71 -7.26 11.45
CA GLN A 3 3.20 -8.02 10.32
C GLN A 3 4.14 -7.87 9.13
N ARG A 4 4.23 -8.92 8.32
CA ARG A 4 5.01 -8.96 7.08
C ARG A 4 4.14 -9.47 5.95
N ILE A 5 4.23 -8.81 4.81
CA ILE A 5 3.46 -9.13 3.61
C ILE A 5 4.36 -9.89 2.66
N PHE A 6 3.86 -11.02 2.18
CA PHE A 6 4.57 -11.88 1.23
C PHE A 6 3.72 -12.11 -0.01
N LEU A 7 4.36 -12.19 -1.16
CA LEU A 7 3.77 -12.78 -2.36
C LEU A 7 4.20 -14.25 -2.41
N GLN A 8 3.26 -15.14 -2.67
CA GLN A 8 3.53 -16.57 -2.83
C GLN A 8 3.08 -17.03 -4.21
N ARG A 9 3.86 -17.89 -4.85
CA ARG A 9 3.42 -18.62 -6.02
C ARG A 9 2.56 -19.80 -5.59
N HIS A 10 1.33 -19.87 -6.10
CA HIS A 10 0.31 -20.86 -5.76
C HIS A 10 0.89 -22.29 -5.79
N ASN A 11 0.61 -23.06 -4.73
CA ASN A 11 1.08 -24.45 -4.54
C ASN A 11 2.61 -24.62 -4.54
N THR A 12 3.37 -23.59 -4.15
CA THR A 12 4.84 -23.69 -4.00
C THR A 12 5.31 -23.02 -2.72
N ASP A 13 6.55 -23.30 -2.32
CA ASP A 13 7.24 -22.60 -1.22
C ASP A 13 8.07 -21.39 -1.70
N GLU A 14 7.76 -20.85 -2.88
CA GLU A 14 8.41 -19.64 -3.37
C GLU A 14 7.75 -18.39 -2.80
N TYR A 15 8.48 -17.65 -1.97
CA TYR A 15 8.03 -16.40 -1.36
C TYR A 15 8.86 -15.20 -1.81
N VAL A 16 8.20 -14.05 -1.93
CA VAL A 16 8.83 -12.73 -2.06
C VAL A 16 8.37 -11.86 -0.90
N TYR A 17 9.32 -11.34 -0.13
CA TYR A 17 9.01 -10.42 0.96
C TYR A 17 8.78 -9.01 0.41
N LEU A 18 7.62 -8.43 0.68
CA LEU A 18 7.18 -7.18 0.06
C LEU A 18 7.27 -5.97 1.00
N ALA A 19 6.61 -6.07 2.14
CA ALA A 19 6.42 -4.94 3.06
C ALA A 19 6.29 -5.42 4.50
N TRP A 20 6.54 -4.52 5.45
CA TRP A 20 6.29 -4.76 6.86
C TRP A 20 5.54 -3.61 7.50
N PHE A 21 4.77 -3.95 8.53
CA PHE A 21 4.00 -3.04 9.36
C PHE A 21 4.25 -3.40 10.82
N GLU A 22 4.49 -2.42 11.67
CA GLU A 22 4.78 -2.60 13.09
C GLU A 22 4.01 -1.57 13.90
N LEU A 23 2.99 -2.02 14.62
CA LEU A 23 2.34 -1.20 15.62
C LEU A 23 3.05 -1.37 16.97
N ARG A 24 3.58 -0.28 17.51
CA ARG A 24 4.23 -0.27 18.81
C ARG A 24 3.23 -0.06 19.95
N PRO A 25 3.59 -0.42 21.20
CA PRO A 25 2.75 -0.15 22.37
C PRO A 25 2.40 1.34 22.57
N THR A 26 3.18 2.25 22.00
CA THR A 26 2.88 3.69 21.98
C THR A 26 1.72 4.08 21.06
N HIS A 27 1.12 3.11 20.36
CA HIS A 27 0.15 3.29 19.28
C HIS A 27 0.73 4.01 18.05
N ASP A 28 2.05 3.98 17.91
CA ASP A 28 2.73 4.43 16.70
C ASP A 28 2.83 3.26 15.72
N LEU A 29 2.39 3.50 14.48
CA LEU A 29 2.50 2.55 13.38
C LEU A 29 3.71 2.90 12.51
N TYR A 30 4.59 1.93 12.29
CA TYR A 30 5.73 2.04 11.40
C TYR A 30 5.59 1.07 10.23
N TRP A 31 6.00 1.48 9.04
CA TRP A 31 6.00 0.59 7.88
C TRP A 31 7.10 0.94 6.89
N GLY A 32 7.39 -0.01 6.02
CA GLY A 32 8.34 0.16 4.94
C GLY A 32 8.29 -1.00 3.96
N LEU A 33 8.95 -0.81 2.83
CA LEU A 33 9.13 -1.84 1.81
C LEU A 33 10.44 -2.58 2.07
N SER A 34 10.44 -3.89 1.86
CA SER A 34 11.62 -4.74 2.07
C SER A 34 12.81 -4.33 1.19
N MET A 35 12.51 -3.95 -0.05
CA MET A 35 13.49 -3.62 -1.10
C MET A 35 13.67 -2.11 -1.32
N GLY A 36 13.02 -1.27 -0.49
CA GLY A 36 12.96 0.17 -0.71
C GLY A 36 11.96 0.59 -1.79
N THR A 37 11.96 1.87 -2.13
CA THR A 37 11.17 2.49 -3.20
C THR A 37 12.09 3.28 -4.12
N ILE A 38 11.60 3.66 -5.28
CA ILE A 38 12.33 4.44 -6.27
C ILE A 38 12.60 5.86 -5.72
N ASP A 39 13.84 6.34 -5.80
CA ASP A 39 14.23 7.69 -5.34
C ASP A 39 13.77 8.78 -6.31
N HIS A 40 12.45 8.93 -6.39
CA HIS A 40 11.77 9.84 -7.27
C HIS A 40 10.94 10.82 -6.45
N GLU A 41 10.83 12.06 -6.89
CA GLU A 41 9.95 13.04 -6.26
C GLU A 41 8.53 12.47 -6.22
N SER A 42 8.00 12.33 -5.01
CA SER A 42 6.66 11.78 -4.84
C SER A 42 5.67 12.73 -5.51
N THR A 43 4.96 12.25 -6.54
CA THR A 43 3.85 13.02 -7.12
C THR A 43 2.75 13.10 -6.07
N PHE A 44 2.63 14.27 -5.43
CA PHE A 44 1.50 14.56 -4.57
C PHE A 44 0.22 14.46 -5.40
N ALA A 45 -0.64 13.51 -5.06
CA ALA A 45 -2.06 13.68 -5.32
C ALA A 45 -2.49 14.88 -4.46
N ASN A 46 -2.49 16.09 -5.03
CA ASN A 46 -3.14 17.22 -4.39
C ASN A 46 -4.61 16.85 -4.27
N ALA A 47 -5.00 16.56 -3.04
CA ALA A 47 -6.36 16.19 -2.69
C ALA A 47 -7.20 17.47 -2.39
N ASP A 48 -6.70 18.63 -2.79
CA ASP A 48 -7.28 19.95 -2.50
C ASP A 48 -8.45 20.34 -3.41
N GLU A 49 -8.95 19.43 -4.27
CA GLU A 49 -10.15 19.71 -5.07
C GLU A 49 -11.36 18.88 -4.57
N PRO A 50 -12.46 19.54 -4.17
CA PRO A 50 -13.72 18.87 -3.87
C PRO A 50 -14.23 18.13 -5.11
N GLY A 51 -14.46 16.83 -4.98
CA GLY A 51 -14.86 15.96 -6.09
C GLY A 51 -13.65 15.20 -6.63
N GLY A 52 -13.44 13.99 -6.08
CA GLY A 52 -12.29 13.13 -6.34
C GLY A 52 -11.92 13.07 -7.82
N ARG A 53 -10.85 13.76 -8.19
CA ARG A 53 -10.24 13.60 -9.50
C ARG A 53 -9.30 12.42 -9.46
N THR A 54 -9.52 11.49 -10.38
CA THR A 54 -8.59 10.40 -10.71
C THR A 54 -7.19 10.97 -10.92
N VAL A 55 -6.24 10.61 -10.07
CA VAL A 55 -4.84 10.99 -10.25
C VAL A 55 -4.22 10.03 -11.25
N THR A 56 -3.86 10.52 -12.42
CA THR A 56 -3.13 9.70 -13.40
C THR A 56 -1.67 9.60 -12.96
N LEU A 57 -1.29 8.43 -12.48
CA LEU A 57 0.09 8.12 -12.13
C LEU A 57 0.87 7.78 -13.40
N LYS A 58 1.63 8.74 -13.91
CA LYS A 58 2.61 8.45 -14.96
C LYS A 58 3.91 7.98 -14.28
N PRO A 59 4.40 6.76 -14.55
CA PRO A 59 5.73 6.37 -14.09
C PRO A 59 6.77 7.32 -14.70
N PRO A 60 7.82 7.70 -13.96
CA PRO A 60 8.84 8.60 -14.47
C PRO A 60 9.55 8.03 -15.69
N ASP A 61 10.02 8.93 -16.55
CA ASP A 61 10.92 8.56 -17.63
C ASP A 61 12.18 7.92 -17.00
N ASP A 62 12.68 6.83 -17.57
CA ASP A 62 13.80 6.06 -17.02
C ASP A 62 13.59 5.45 -15.62
N TRP A 63 12.35 5.15 -15.21
CA TRP A 63 12.04 4.48 -13.92
C TRP A 63 12.90 3.22 -13.62
N ASP A 64 13.40 2.54 -14.67
CA ASP A 64 14.22 1.33 -14.59
C ASP A 64 15.68 1.62 -14.18
N LYS A 65 16.11 2.89 -14.22
CA LYS A 65 17.47 3.34 -13.91
C LYS A 65 17.56 4.12 -12.61
N LEU A 66 16.42 4.49 -12.03
CA LEU A 66 16.38 5.28 -10.81
C LEU A 66 16.84 4.42 -9.61
N PRO A 67 17.66 4.98 -8.70
CA PRO A 67 18.16 4.24 -7.56
C PRO A 67 17.02 3.89 -6.58
N LEU A 68 17.21 2.82 -5.83
CA LEU A 68 16.33 2.43 -4.74
C LEU A 68 16.81 3.05 -3.44
N VAL A 69 15.86 3.61 -2.69
CA VAL A 69 16.08 4.17 -1.36
C VAL A 69 15.19 3.49 -0.35
N ASN A 70 15.75 3.22 0.82
CA ASN A 70 14.99 2.65 1.91
C ASN A 70 14.21 3.77 2.59
N VAL A 71 12.89 3.77 2.41
CA VAL A 71 11.99 4.72 3.06
C VAL A 71 11.23 4.01 4.17
N LYS A 72 11.32 4.58 5.37
CA LYS A 72 10.55 4.16 6.54
C LYS A 72 9.55 5.25 6.86
N HIS A 73 8.31 4.85 6.98
CA HIS A 73 7.23 5.72 7.38
C HIS A 73 6.84 5.43 8.82
N SER A 74 6.44 6.48 9.52
CA SER A 74 5.83 6.37 10.83
C SER A 74 4.55 7.19 10.88
N TYR A 75 3.59 6.69 11.64
CA TYR A 75 2.31 7.30 11.94
C TYR A 75 2.19 7.31 13.44
N HIS A 76 2.32 8.49 14.03
CA HIS A 76 2.33 8.64 15.47
C HIS A 76 0.92 8.74 16.03
N ARG A 77 0.78 8.41 17.32
CA ARG A 77 -0.49 8.49 18.05
C ARG A 77 -1.22 9.83 17.88
N MET A 78 -0.49 10.95 17.76
CA MET A 78 -1.07 12.28 17.55
C MET A 78 -1.50 12.56 16.10
N GLY A 79 -1.48 11.56 15.22
CA GLY A 79 -1.80 11.74 13.81
C GLY A 79 -0.67 12.33 12.97
N ARG A 80 0.54 12.49 13.52
CA ARG A 80 1.69 12.98 12.74
C ARG A 80 2.28 11.83 11.92
N ARG A 81 2.47 12.05 10.63
CA ARG A 81 3.20 11.12 9.76
C ARG A 81 4.56 11.69 9.42
N HIS A 82 5.58 10.85 9.53
CA HIS A 82 6.94 11.16 9.08
C HIS A 82 7.40 10.14 8.04
N ALA A 83 8.28 10.59 7.15
CA ALA A 83 9.00 9.73 6.22
C ALA A 83 10.50 9.99 6.34
N SER A 84 11.26 8.94 6.60
CA SER A 84 12.72 8.98 6.60
C SER A 84 13.24 8.14 5.45
N ALA A 85 14.08 8.71 4.59
CA ALA A 85 14.74 7.99 3.50
C ALA A 85 16.24 7.90 3.76
N GLY A 86 16.83 6.74 3.50
CA GLY A 86 18.27 6.65 3.25
C GLY A 86 18.53 6.94 1.77
N GLY A 87 19.22 8.04 1.43
CA GLY A 87 19.50 8.43 0.04
C GLY A 87 19.41 9.94 -0.18
N SER A 88 19.06 10.37 -1.42
CA SER A 88 18.95 11.80 -1.76
C SER A 88 17.73 12.50 -1.13
N GLY A 89 16.78 11.72 -0.62
CA GLY A 89 15.58 12.22 0.04
C GLY A 89 14.44 12.57 -0.92
N ARG A 90 14.57 12.37 -2.23
CA ARG A 90 13.52 12.72 -3.22
C ARG A 90 12.25 11.88 -3.05
N ALA A 91 12.41 10.62 -2.66
CA ALA A 91 11.27 9.78 -2.29
C ALA A 91 10.58 10.17 -0.97
N THR A 92 11.14 11.09 -0.17
CA THR A 92 10.47 11.51 1.06
C THR A 92 9.22 12.32 0.74
N ILE A 93 8.14 11.95 1.40
CA ILE A 93 6.92 12.76 1.42
C ILE A 93 7.02 13.66 2.63
N ARG A 94 6.69 14.95 2.46
CA ARG A 94 6.67 15.91 3.56
C ARG A 94 5.81 15.40 4.72
N ASP A 95 6.26 15.73 5.92
CA ASP A 95 5.52 15.44 7.13
C ASP A 95 4.09 16.01 7.03
N SER A 96 3.12 15.22 7.44
CA SER A 96 1.69 15.53 7.29
C SER A 96 0.94 15.17 8.57
N ARG A 97 -0.23 15.79 8.77
CA ARG A 97 -1.17 15.44 9.85
C ARG A 97 -2.27 14.55 9.29
N HIS A 98 -2.75 13.64 10.11
CA HIS A 98 -3.68 12.57 9.74
C HIS A 98 -4.55 12.23 10.97
N THR A 99 -5.68 11.53 10.78
CA THR A 99 -6.60 11.11 11.86
C THR A 99 -5.99 10.05 12.78
N PRO A 100 -5.74 10.30 14.07
CA PRO A 100 -5.15 9.33 15.01
C PRO A 100 -5.68 7.89 14.82
N LEU A 101 -4.81 6.87 14.93
CA LEU A 101 -5.24 5.47 14.66
C LEU A 101 -6.47 5.06 15.47
N SER A 102 -6.58 5.53 16.72
CA SER A 102 -7.73 5.29 17.61
C SER A 102 -9.05 5.92 17.13
N GLU A 103 -8.98 6.92 16.25
CA GLU A 103 -10.13 7.67 15.73
C GLU A 103 -10.53 7.24 14.31
N ILE A 104 -9.77 6.33 13.69
CA ILE A 104 -10.15 5.72 12.41
C ILE A 104 -11.40 4.85 12.61
N THR A 105 -12.53 5.31 12.06
CA THR A 105 -13.83 4.62 12.12
C THR A 105 -14.19 3.87 10.83
N GLU A 106 -13.43 4.05 9.76
CA GLU A 106 -13.68 3.47 8.43
C GLU A 106 -12.36 3.02 7.76
N PRO A 107 -12.39 2.17 6.72
CA PRO A 107 -11.17 1.65 6.12
C PRO A 107 -10.37 2.80 5.48
N THR A 108 -9.22 3.10 6.05
CA THR A 108 -8.40 4.26 5.69
C THR A 108 -7.12 3.80 5.02
N LEU A 109 -6.88 4.27 3.79
CA LEU A 109 -5.65 3.97 3.06
C LEU A 109 -4.45 4.62 3.75
N ILE A 110 -3.42 3.82 4.04
CA ILE A 110 -2.16 4.31 4.62
C ILE A 110 -1.06 4.38 3.58
N CYS A 111 -1.02 3.41 2.66
CA CYS A 111 -0.12 3.47 1.51
C CYS A 111 -0.60 2.54 0.40
N ALA A 112 -0.20 2.83 -0.82
CA ALA A 112 -0.41 1.96 -1.96
C ALA A 112 0.89 1.75 -2.74
N LEU A 113 1.00 0.61 -3.39
CA LEU A 113 2.24 0.12 -3.99
C LEU A 113 1.97 -0.47 -5.38
N ILE A 114 2.74 -0.03 -6.38
CA ILE A 114 2.85 -0.77 -7.64
C ILE A 114 4.11 -1.64 -7.61
N THR A 115 3.96 -2.96 -7.65
CA THR A 115 5.07 -3.89 -7.54
C THR A 115 5.85 -4.05 -8.86
N GLY A 116 7.07 -4.58 -8.75
CA GLY A 116 7.71 -5.29 -9.86
C GLY A 116 7.06 -6.65 -10.11
N VAL A 117 7.58 -7.41 -11.07
CA VAL A 117 7.15 -8.80 -11.33
C VAL A 117 7.74 -9.72 -10.26
N ALA A 118 6.91 -10.52 -9.58
CA ALA A 118 7.32 -11.35 -8.45
C ALA A 118 8.44 -12.35 -8.81
N ALA A 119 8.36 -12.98 -9.99
CA ALA A 119 9.40 -13.88 -10.48
C ALA A 119 10.79 -13.24 -10.66
N LYS A 120 10.87 -11.91 -10.72
CA LYS A 120 12.14 -11.17 -10.90
C LYS A 120 12.71 -10.61 -9.60
N GLN A 121 12.00 -10.77 -8.49
CA GLN A 121 12.42 -10.32 -7.17
C GLN A 121 13.21 -11.42 -6.43
N GLU A 122 14.02 -10.99 -5.47
CA GLU A 122 14.76 -11.90 -4.60
C GLU A 122 13.80 -12.78 -3.79
N LYS A 123 14.11 -14.07 -3.72
CA LYS A 123 13.30 -15.04 -2.98
C LYS A 123 13.61 -14.96 -1.49
N TYR A 124 12.57 -15.00 -0.69
CA TYR A 124 12.69 -15.02 0.76
C TYR A 124 12.86 -16.46 1.25
N LEU A 125 14.01 -16.75 1.86
CA LEU A 125 14.42 -18.11 2.25
C LEU A 125 14.29 -18.38 3.76
N GLN A 126 13.87 -17.39 4.54
CA GLN A 126 13.79 -17.52 6.00
C GLN A 126 12.38 -17.94 6.43
N SER A 127 12.22 -18.33 7.70
CA SER A 127 10.90 -18.55 8.28
C SER A 127 10.02 -17.29 8.18
N LEU A 128 8.78 -17.47 7.73
CA LEU A 128 7.81 -16.38 7.51
C LEU A 128 7.42 -15.68 8.83
N ASN A 129 7.37 -16.44 9.93
CA ASN A 129 6.97 -15.94 11.25
C ASN A 129 8.17 -15.59 12.15
N ARG A 130 9.38 -15.49 11.58
CA ARG A 130 10.60 -15.13 12.32
C ARG A 130 10.42 -13.81 13.09
N ASN A 131 10.98 -13.76 14.30
CA ASN A 131 10.91 -12.62 15.23
C ASN A 131 9.47 -12.29 15.67
N ASN A 132 8.66 -13.32 15.93
CA ASN A 132 7.26 -13.20 16.38
C ASN A 132 6.43 -12.26 15.47
N CYS A 133 6.72 -12.32 14.16
CA CYS A 133 5.99 -11.56 13.15
C CYS A 133 4.85 -12.42 12.61
N ARG A 134 3.72 -11.80 12.30
CA ARG A 134 2.63 -12.47 11.60
C ARG A 134 2.80 -12.30 10.09
N ALA A 135 2.80 -13.40 9.36
CA ALA A 135 2.79 -13.37 7.90
C ALA A 135 1.37 -13.12 7.35
N VAL A 136 1.29 -12.26 6.33
CA VAL A 136 0.12 -12.10 5.47
C VAL A 136 0.57 -12.48 4.07
N ILE A 137 -0.12 -13.44 3.47
CA ILE A 137 0.28 -14.05 2.20
C ILE A 137 -0.72 -13.66 1.12
N LEU A 138 -0.22 -13.09 0.03
CA LEU A 138 -0.97 -12.86 -1.20
C LEU A 138 -0.56 -13.90 -2.22
N GLU A 139 -1.47 -14.83 -2.50
CA GLU A 139 -1.21 -15.93 -3.41
C GLU A 139 -1.47 -15.53 -4.88
N LEU A 140 -0.50 -15.88 -5.74
CA LEU A 140 -0.48 -15.58 -7.16
C LEU A 140 -0.40 -16.89 -7.96
N ASN A 141 -1.24 -17.01 -8.99
CA ASN A 141 -1.07 -18.08 -9.97
C ASN A 141 0.17 -17.85 -10.85
N ASP A 142 0.54 -18.83 -11.67
CA ASP A 142 1.75 -18.76 -12.50
C ASP A 142 1.77 -17.55 -13.44
N ASP A 143 0.65 -17.24 -14.09
CA ASP A 143 0.59 -16.09 -14.98
C ASP A 143 0.80 -14.76 -14.22
N GLN A 144 0.18 -14.63 -13.05
CA GLN A 144 0.37 -13.47 -12.17
C GLN A 144 1.81 -13.36 -11.68
N TRP A 145 2.43 -14.48 -11.32
CA TRP A 145 3.80 -14.55 -10.80
C TRP A 145 4.85 -14.13 -11.83
N PHE A 146 4.70 -14.59 -13.08
CA PHE A 146 5.69 -14.36 -14.14
C PHE A 146 5.41 -13.14 -15.01
N ASN A 147 4.14 -12.76 -15.20
CA ASN A 147 3.73 -11.83 -16.27
C ASN A 147 2.93 -10.62 -15.78
N SER A 148 2.76 -10.43 -14.47
CA SER A 148 1.97 -9.33 -13.93
C SER A 148 2.72 -8.48 -12.91
N ARG A 149 2.27 -7.23 -12.78
CA ARG A 149 2.51 -6.39 -11.61
C ARG A 149 1.26 -6.41 -10.73
N LEU A 150 1.42 -6.05 -9.47
CA LEU A 150 0.28 -5.82 -8.59
C LEU A 150 0.21 -4.33 -8.26
N TYR A 151 -1.01 -3.81 -8.26
CA TYR A 151 -1.32 -2.63 -7.47
C TYR A 151 -1.86 -3.11 -6.14
N ILE A 152 -1.30 -2.64 -5.02
CA ILE A 152 -1.66 -3.10 -3.68
C ILE A 152 -1.97 -1.89 -2.82
N GLU A 153 -3.10 -1.90 -2.13
CA GLU A 153 -3.45 -0.92 -1.11
C GLU A 153 -3.38 -1.55 0.28
N PHE A 154 -2.77 -0.81 1.20
CA PHE A 154 -2.70 -1.14 2.61
C PHE A 154 -3.59 -0.18 3.39
N LEU A 155 -4.67 -0.71 3.93
CA LEU A 155 -5.65 0.04 4.70
C LEU A 155 -5.62 -0.39 6.17
N ILE A 156 -5.82 0.58 7.06
CA ILE A 156 -6.17 0.30 8.45
C ILE A 156 -7.67 0.50 8.61
N THR A 157 -8.31 -0.48 9.25
CA THR A 157 -9.75 -0.49 9.49
C THR A 157 -10.03 -0.97 10.91
N PRO A 158 -11.10 -0.50 11.57
CA PRO A 158 -11.63 -1.18 12.75
C PRO A 158 -12.15 -2.57 12.41
N SER A 159 -12.43 -3.42 13.41
CA SER A 159 -13.08 -4.71 13.14
C SER A 159 -14.58 -4.54 12.83
N GLY A 160 -15.19 -5.61 12.33
CA GLY A 160 -16.59 -5.64 11.91
C GLY A 160 -16.78 -5.60 10.40
N ARG A 161 -18.05 -5.56 9.97
CA ARG A 161 -18.39 -5.47 8.54
C ARG A 161 -18.34 -4.02 8.10
N GLN A 162 -17.35 -3.67 7.28
CA GLN A 162 -17.25 -2.34 6.68
C GLN A 162 -17.22 -2.44 5.16
N ARG A 163 -17.81 -1.45 4.50
CA ARG A 163 -17.71 -1.29 3.04
C ARG A 163 -16.37 -0.62 2.75
N PHE A 164 -15.53 -1.27 1.95
CA PHE A 164 -14.28 -0.66 1.52
C PHE A 164 -14.55 0.50 0.56
N PRO A 165 -13.81 1.62 0.65
CA PRO A 165 -13.94 2.71 -0.29
C PRO A 165 -13.52 2.25 -1.69
N GLN A 166 -13.88 2.98 -2.74
CA GLN A 166 -13.34 2.71 -4.07
C GLN A 166 -11.80 2.74 -4.05
N MET A 167 -11.15 1.90 -4.86
CA MET A 167 -9.69 1.96 -5.00
C MET A 167 -9.24 3.31 -5.55
N TRP A 168 -8.06 3.73 -5.13
CA TRP A 168 -7.47 5.03 -5.48
C TRP A 168 -7.07 5.14 -6.94
N ILE A 169 -6.78 4.01 -7.58
CA ILE A 169 -6.58 3.94 -9.03
C ILE A 169 -7.89 3.50 -9.66
N ASP A 170 -8.24 4.18 -10.74
CA ASP A 170 -9.24 3.70 -11.68
C ASP A 170 -8.68 2.47 -12.40
N VAL A 171 -8.99 1.31 -11.86
CA VAL A 171 -8.74 0.03 -12.52
C VAL A 171 -9.90 -0.25 -13.45
N SER A 172 -9.58 -0.35 -14.74
CA SER A 172 -10.52 -0.82 -15.76
C SER A 172 -11.28 -2.06 -15.25
N PRO A 173 -12.61 -2.15 -15.45
CA PRO A 173 -13.46 -3.23 -14.93
C PRO A 173 -13.00 -4.66 -15.29
N ARG A 174 -12.11 -4.79 -16.29
CA ARG A 174 -11.46 -6.04 -16.68
C ARG A 174 -10.46 -6.57 -15.65
N PHE A 175 -10.02 -5.74 -14.72
CA PHE A 175 -9.12 -6.14 -13.64
C PHE A 175 -9.95 -6.52 -12.42
N TYR A 176 -10.00 -7.81 -12.11
CA TYR A 176 -10.76 -8.33 -10.98
C TYR A 176 -10.20 -7.84 -9.65
N GLU A 177 -11.01 -7.12 -8.86
CA GLU A 177 -10.77 -6.91 -7.43
C GLU A 177 -11.02 -8.24 -6.71
N LYS A 178 -9.95 -8.89 -6.23
CA LYS A 178 -10.11 -10.01 -5.29
C LYS A 178 -10.59 -9.44 -3.95
N GLN A 179 -11.33 -10.23 -3.16
CA GLN A 179 -11.66 -9.81 -1.79
C GLN A 179 -10.38 -9.47 -1.00
N PRO A 180 -10.38 -8.41 -0.17
CA PRO A 180 -9.22 -8.00 0.61
C PRO A 180 -8.72 -9.15 1.50
N ALA A 181 -7.41 -9.34 1.55
CA ALA A 181 -6.79 -10.12 2.61
C ALA A 181 -6.80 -9.29 3.89
N VAL A 182 -7.43 -9.78 4.96
CA VAL A 182 -7.55 -9.05 6.23
C VAL A 182 -6.82 -9.80 7.34
N SER A 183 -6.05 -9.05 8.14
CA SER A 183 -5.23 -9.61 9.22
C SER A 183 -5.34 -8.75 10.48
N SER A 184 -5.66 -9.37 11.62
CA SER A 184 -5.70 -8.65 12.91
C SER A 184 -4.34 -8.10 13.28
N PHE A 185 -4.28 -6.79 13.45
CA PHE A 185 -3.07 -5.98 13.63
C PHE A 185 -2.90 -5.46 15.05
N SER A 186 -4.02 -5.12 15.71
CA SER A 186 -4.09 -4.86 17.13
C SER A 186 -5.44 -5.31 17.66
N GLN A 187 -5.45 -6.19 18.66
CA GLN A 187 -6.69 -6.50 19.37
C GLN A 187 -7.06 -5.38 20.35
N GLU A 188 -6.06 -4.79 21.01
CA GLU A 188 -6.26 -3.70 21.99
C GLU A 188 -6.91 -2.45 21.37
N LEU A 189 -6.44 -2.03 20.19
CA LEU A 189 -7.01 -0.88 19.49
C LEU A 189 -8.20 -1.23 18.61
N ASP A 190 -8.58 -2.51 18.55
CA ASP A 190 -9.51 -3.03 17.54
C ASP A 190 -9.12 -2.59 16.11
N ARG A 191 -7.93 -3.00 15.65
CA ARG A 191 -7.41 -2.63 14.32
C ARG A 191 -7.02 -3.85 13.50
N LEU A 192 -7.46 -3.84 12.25
CA LEU A 192 -7.09 -4.80 11.23
C LEU A 192 -6.24 -4.10 10.16
N LEU A 193 -5.25 -4.82 9.63
CA LEU A 193 -4.61 -4.48 8.38
C LEU A 193 -5.40 -5.17 7.26
N ALA A 194 -5.98 -4.38 6.38
CA ALA A 194 -6.62 -4.87 5.17
C ALA A 194 -5.72 -4.60 3.96
N VAL A 195 -5.53 -5.63 3.14
CA VAL A 195 -4.67 -5.59 1.96
C VAL A 195 -5.53 -5.89 0.75
N ARG A 196 -5.78 -4.86 -0.07
CA ARG A 196 -6.45 -5.00 -1.37
C ARG A 196 -5.41 -5.05 -2.46
N HIS A 197 -5.66 -5.83 -3.50
CA HIS A 197 -4.78 -5.80 -4.66
C HIS A 197 -5.50 -6.07 -5.96
N VAL A 198 -4.90 -5.54 -7.03
CA VAL A 198 -5.33 -5.75 -8.40
C VAL A 198 -4.15 -6.22 -9.22
N VAL A 199 -4.41 -7.19 -10.08
CA VAL A 199 -3.44 -7.72 -11.03
C VAL A 199 -3.39 -6.82 -12.26
N MET A 200 -2.20 -6.35 -12.61
CA MET A 200 -1.93 -5.54 -13.79
C MET A 200 -1.00 -6.32 -14.75
N PRO A 201 -1.55 -6.99 -15.77
CA PRO A 201 -0.78 -7.70 -16.78
C PRO A 201 0.19 -6.77 -17.50
N LEU A 202 1.34 -7.31 -17.89
CA LEU A 202 2.25 -6.57 -18.75
C LEU A 202 1.71 -6.46 -20.18
N PRO A 203 2.01 -5.36 -20.91
CA PRO A 203 1.66 -5.25 -22.32
C PRO A 203 2.26 -6.41 -23.14
N PRO A 204 1.54 -6.92 -24.16
CA PRO A 204 2.04 -7.96 -25.05
C PRO A 204 3.43 -7.62 -25.62
N GLY A 205 4.33 -8.59 -25.67
CA GLY A 205 5.69 -8.42 -26.21
C GLY A 205 6.72 -7.77 -25.27
N ARG A 206 6.33 -7.27 -24.08
CA ARG A 206 7.30 -6.78 -23.08
C ARG A 206 7.86 -7.93 -22.25
N LYS A 207 9.15 -8.24 -22.42
CA LYS A 207 9.87 -9.12 -21.49
C LYS A 207 9.97 -8.46 -20.10
N PRO A 208 9.69 -9.19 -19.00
CA PRO A 208 9.92 -8.67 -17.65
C PRO A 208 11.43 -8.47 -17.43
N LYS A 209 11.90 -7.22 -17.49
CA LYS A 209 13.24 -6.86 -16.98
C LYS A 209 13.26 -7.04 -15.46
N ARG A 210 14.45 -7.16 -14.83
CA ARG A 210 14.63 -7.04 -13.37
C ARG A 210 14.17 -5.63 -12.99
N ARG A 211 12.87 -5.46 -12.78
CA ARG A 211 12.22 -4.18 -12.54
C ARG A 211 12.29 -3.88 -11.06
N HIS A 212 12.75 -2.69 -10.73
CA HIS A 212 12.86 -2.23 -9.36
C HIS A 212 11.45 -2.13 -8.72
N PRO A 213 11.31 -2.53 -7.45
CA PRO A 213 10.01 -2.57 -6.78
C PRO A 213 9.55 -1.17 -6.38
N GLY A 214 8.24 -0.96 -6.57
CA GLY A 214 7.47 -0.11 -5.69
C GLY A 214 7.44 1.36 -6.03
N PHE A 215 6.48 1.78 -6.84
CA PHE A 215 5.98 3.14 -6.74
C PHE A 215 5.07 3.21 -5.52
N LEU A 216 5.48 3.95 -4.50
CA LEU A 216 4.74 4.12 -3.27
C LEU A 216 3.89 5.39 -3.36
N LEU A 217 2.59 5.22 -3.35
CA LEU A 217 1.66 6.30 -3.11
C LEU A 217 1.35 6.36 -1.64
N ILE A 218 1.37 7.56 -1.07
CA ILE A 218 0.75 7.75 0.23
C ILE A 218 -0.23 8.91 0.14
N PRO A 219 -1.54 8.62 0.36
CA PRO A 219 -2.55 9.67 0.34
C PRO A 219 -2.28 10.72 1.42
N ASN A 220 -2.56 11.98 1.11
CA ASN A 220 -2.72 12.99 2.17
C ASN A 220 -4.08 12.72 2.85
N ILE A 221 -4.08 12.16 4.06
CA ILE A 221 -5.31 11.61 4.70
C ILE A 221 -6.20 12.73 5.25
N GLU A 222 -5.75 14.00 5.28
CA GLU A 222 -6.65 15.13 5.57
C GLU A 222 -7.87 15.16 4.63
N VAL A 223 -7.76 14.53 3.45
CA VAL A 223 -8.81 14.57 2.42
C VAL A 223 -9.70 13.34 2.40
N THR A 224 -9.27 12.14 2.81
CA THR A 224 -10.14 10.96 2.69
C THR A 224 -11.34 11.00 3.65
N ALA A 225 -11.14 11.35 4.92
CA ALA A 225 -12.25 11.41 5.88
C ALA A 225 -13.17 12.62 5.64
N THR A 226 -12.63 13.72 5.09
CA THR A 226 -13.40 14.96 4.87
C THR A 226 -14.11 14.93 3.52
N ALA A 227 -13.44 14.53 2.43
CA ALA A 227 -14.03 14.48 1.10
C ALA A 227 -15.06 13.35 0.96
N GLN A 228 -14.88 12.20 1.63
CA GLN A 228 -15.91 11.16 1.65
C GLN A 228 -17.15 11.62 2.42
N ARG A 229 -16.98 12.26 3.59
CA ARG A 229 -18.10 12.86 4.34
C ARG A 229 -18.81 13.99 3.58
N MET A 230 -18.08 14.78 2.79
CA MET A 230 -18.67 15.85 1.99
C MET A 230 -19.37 15.32 0.72
N ALA A 231 -18.83 14.29 0.08
CA ALA A 231 -19.48 13.61 -1.05
C ALA A 231 -20.78 12.92 -0.61
N GLN A 232 -20.77 12.22 0.54
CA GLN A 232 -21.97 11.58 1.08
C GLN A 232 -23.04 12.61 1.47
N LYS A 233 -22.64 13.74 2.09
CA LYS A 233 -23.56 14.86 2.38
C LYS A 233 -24.10 15.59 1.14
N ALA A 234 -23.42 15.49 0.00
CA ALA A 234 -23.88 16.08 -1.25
C ALA A 234 -24.90 15.17 -1.97
N GLU A 235 -24.76 13.85 -1.85
CA GLU A 235 -25.74 12.86 -2.34
C GLU A 235 -27.02 12.83 -1.49
N ASP A 236 -26.92 13.15 -0.19
CA ASP A 236 -28.07 13.16 0.74
C ASP A 236 -28.90 14.47 0.72
N LYS A 237 -28.55 15.46 -0.13
CA LYS A 237 -29.40 16.64 -0.33
C LYS A 237 -30.46 16.34 -1.40
N PRO A 238 -31.77 16.39 -1.08
CA PRO A 238 -32.79 16.31 -2.11
C PRO A 238 -32.68 17.52 -3.05
N ALA A 239 -32.91 17.27 -4.34
CA ALA A 239 -32.88 18.26 -5.42
C ALA A 239 -33.87 19.41 -5.20
#